data_AF-A0A1V4HNG2-F1
#
_entry.id   AF-A0A1V4HNG2-F1
#
_cell.length_a   1.000
_cell.length_b   1.000
_cell.length_c   1.000
_cell.angle_alpha   90.00
_cell.angle_beta   90.00
_cell.angle_gamma   90.00
#
_symmetry.space_group_name_H-M   'P 1'
#
loop_
_entity.id
_entity.type
_entity.pdbx_description
1 polymer ?
#
loop_
_entity_poly.entity_id
_entity_poly.type
_entity_poly.pdbx_seq_one_letter_code
_entity_poly.pdbx_strand_id
1 'polypeptide(L)'
;MTTNSTPRWGLASVRRFDIIYAQRRNPYLIAWWSASFPGFGHLLMYKNAVGVLLTLSEVLINSLACVNLAMVYSFSGNFSMAKEVLQPLWLFGYMIIYFFAIWDSYRCAIETNKHYELAILENARFPIQLMRSTGIQFLEKKRPLTAAICSLIFPGLGHLYNKHIWLGFYGVFWWWIYLTFSHFYEAVHAMILGNNQLVTSILRPQWLMFMPSVLGGAIFHSYSSAIEQNRLFRISQRHYLTDTYIQEAQITNNNYGGHFPLWMIGTFEHSIELEQALSILEHSGIPRNRIKPVLMDIDADKSLNIVDQRFDRTAKSIELGLASATACSVVGISAGFVLEWGPIIWGLLSGLGGFVLGFLLAQMLKSKHRLPAKAKKLPEVTVLVQYENEEEAALIKQTFWRYKALTVGRLASPPPPVVL
;
A
#
# COMPACT_ATOMS: atom_id res chain seq x y z
N MET A 1 17.15 -26.86 -8.66
CA MET A 1 16.10 -27.90 -8.59
C MET A 1 14.78 -27.28 -9.02
N THR A 2 14.40 -27.52 -10.27
CA THR A 2 13.12 -27.10 -10.86
C THR A 2 12.09 -28.19 -10.61
N THR A 3 11.41 -28.14 -9.46
CA THR A 3 10.17 -28.91 -9.31
C THR A 3 9.03 -28.06 -9.87
N ASN A 4 8.48 -28.48 -11.02
CA ASN A 4 7.23 -27.98 -11.63
C ASN A 4 5.99 -28.27 -10.76
N SER A 5 6.12 -28.22 -9.44
CA SER A 5 4.99 -28.27 -8.52
C SER A 5 4.42 -26.87 -8.41
N THR A 6 3.15 -26.69 -8.77
CA THR A 6 2.40 -25.50 -8.40
C THR A 6 2.62 -25.22 -6.91
N PRO A 7 3.01 -23.98 -6.52
CA PRO A 7 3.30 -23.69 -5.12
C PRO A 7 2.07 -24.01 -4.28
N ARG A 8 2.28 -24.63 -3.12
CA ARG A 8 1.18 -24.98 -2.21
C ARG A 8 0.54 -23.71 -1.65
N TRP A 9 1.34 -22.66 -1.45
CA TRP A 9 0.90 -21.37 -0.94
C TRP A 9 1.05 -20.28 -2.00
N GLY A 10 -0.06 -19.64 -2.37
CA GLY A 10 -0.06 -18.54 -3.34
C GLY A 10 0.31 -17.20 -2.71
N LEU A 11 1.21 -16.45 -3.36
CA LEU A 11 1.59 -15.11 -2.92
C LEU A 11 0.64 -14.02 -3.43
N ALA A 12 0.23 -14.09 -4.70
CA ALA A 12 -0.67 -13.12 -5.31
C ALA A 12 -1.54 -13.76 -6.40
N SER A 13 -2.69 -13.15 -6.67
CA SER A 13 -3.65 -13.57 -7.69
C SER A 13 -4.31 -12.34 -8.32
N VAL A 14 -4.12 -12.19 -9.63
CA VAL A 14 -4.80 -11.17 -10.42
C VAL A 14 -6.13 -11.72 -10.89
N ARG A 15 -7.24 -11.12 -10.44
CA ARG A 15 -8.61 -11.53 -10.77
C ARG A 15 -9.32 -10.45 -11.58
N ARG A 16 -10.50 -10.78 -12.09
CA ARG A 16 -11.30 -9.92 -13.00
C ARG A 16 -11.61 -8.53 -12.42
N PHE A 17 -11.84 -8.44 -11.11
CA PHE A 17 -12.26 -7.21 -10.43
C PHE A 17 -11.41 -6.84 -9.23
N ASP A 18 -10.35 -7.61 -8.97
CA ASP A 18 -9.55 -7.45 -7.76
C ASP A 18 -8.14 -8.02 -7.95
N ILE A 19 -7.18 -7.52 -7.18
CA ILE A 19 -5.84 -8.11 -7.04
C ILE A 19 -5.71 -8.51 -5.59
N ILE A 20 -5.62 -9.82 -5.34
CA ILE A 20 -5.53 -10.36 -3.98
C ILE A 20 -4.10 -10.82 -3.75
N TYR A 21 -3.54 -10.51 -2.59
CA TYR A 21 -2.21 -10.98 -2.21
C TYR A 21 -2.10 -11.25 -0.72
N ALA A 22 -1.21 -12.19 -0.42
CA ALA A 22 -0.74 -12.41 0.93
C ALA A 22 0.27 -11.32 1.28
N GLN A 23 0.14 -10.75 2.47
CA GLN A 23 1.06 -9.74 2.98
C GLN A 23 1.34 -10.04 4.45
N ARG A 24 2.59 -9.91 4.87
CA ARG A 24 2.94 -9.94 6.28
C ARG A 24 2.36 -8.70 6.96
N ARG A 25 1.47 -8.83 7.94
CA ARG A 25 0.85 -7.71 8.66
C ARG A 25 1.25 -7.75 10.13
N ASN A 26 1.29 -6.61 10.80
CA ASN A 26 1.38 -6.58 12.27
C ASN A 26 0.01 -6.98 12.85
N PRO A 27 -0.11 -8.11 13.58
CA PRO A 27 -1.40 -8.56 14.11
C PRO A 27 -2.07 -7.53 15.01
N TYR A 28 -1.31 -6.78 15.80
CA TYR A 28 -1.85 -5.73 16.68
C TYR A 28 -2.47 -4.57 15.89
N LEU A 29 -1.87 -4.22 14.74
CA LEU A 29 -2.40 -3.17 13.89
C LEU A 29 -3.68 -3.62 13.17
N ILE A 30 -3.75 -4.89 12.76
CA ILE A 30 -4.98 -5.48 12.21
C ILE A 30 -6.10 -5.48 13.26
N ALA A 31 -5.78 -5.88 14.50
CA ALA A 31 -6.71 -5.84 15.61
C ALA A 31 -7.20 -4.41 15.91
N TRP A 32 -6.30 -3.42 15.87
CA TRP A 32 -6.64 -2.01 16.03
C TRP A 32 -7.62 -1.51 14.97
N TRP A 33 -7.43 -1.90 13.71
CA TRP A 33 -8.37 -1.51 12.64
C TRP A 33 -9.74 -2.17 12.82
N SER A 34 -9.80 -3.43 13.26
CA SER A 34 -11.07 -4.06 13.66
C SER A 34 -11.71 -3.41 14.88
N ALA A 35 -10.92 -2.88 15.82
CA ALA A 35 -11.43 -2.12 16.96
C ALA A 35 -11.95 -0.73 16.54
N SER A 36 -11.29 -0.11 15.56
CA SER A 36 -11.73 1.19 15.02
C SER A 36 -13.05 1.06 14.25
N PHE A 37 -13.22 -0.05 13.53
CA PHE A 37 -14.44 -0.38 12.81
C PHE A 37 -14.47 -1.91 12.55
N PRO A 38 -15.37 -2.68 13.21
CA PRO A 38 -15.46 -4.12 13.02
C PRO A 38 -15.54 -4.52 11.54
N GLY A 39 -14.68 -5.48 11.18
CA GLY A 39 -14.52 -5.97 9.81
C GLY A 39 -13.38 -5.33 9.01
N PHE A 40 -12.84 -4.18 9.43
CA PHE A 40 -11.71 -3.58 8.72
C PHE A 40 -10.45 -4.43 8.78
N GLY A 41 -10.13 -5.05 9.93
CA GLY A 41 -8.99 -5.96 10.00
C GLY A 41 -9.09 -7.12 8.98
N HIS A 42 -10.29 -7.65 8.76
CA HIS A 42 -10.54 -8.68 7.74
C HIS A 42 -10.36 -8.14 6.31
N LEU A 43 -10.87 -6.93 6.02
CA LEU A 43 -10.69 -6.29 4.71
C LEU A 43 -9.21 -6.04 4.39
N LEU A 44 -8.41 -5.62 5.38
CA LEU A 44 -6.96 -5.40 5.23
C LEU A 44 -6.17 -6.68 4.87
N MET A 45 -6.76 -7.84 5.14
CA MET A 45 -6.21 -9.17 4.83
C MET A 45 -6.91 -9.82 3.63
N TYR A 46 -7.68 -9.06 2.85
CA TYR A 46 -8.46 -9.55 1.70
C TYR A 46 -9.50 -10.64 2.05
N LYS A 47 -9.90 -10.73 3.32
CA LYS A 47 -11.02 -11.57 3.77
C LYS A 47 -12.34 -10.83 3.54
N ASN A 48 -12.58 -10.45 2.28
CA ASN A 48 -13.57 -9.45 1.89
C ASN A 48 -15.00 -9.79 2.33
N ALA A 49 -15.44 -11.04 2.16
CA ALA A 49 -16.81 -11.43 2.53
C ALA A 49 -17.09 -11.25 4.04
N VAL A 50 -16.17 -11.74 4.88
CA VAL A 50 -16.29 -11.61 6.35
C VAL A 50 -16.16 -10.16 6.76
N GLY A 51 -15.22 -9.42 6.16
CA GLY A 51 -15.03 -8.00 6.44
C GLY A 51 -16.26 -7.16 6.08
N VAL A 52 -16.86 -7.39 4.91
CA VAL A 52 -18.10 -6.72 4.50
C VAL A 52 -19.25 -7.08 5.44
N LEU A 53 -19.41 -8.34 5.82
CA LEU A 53 -20.48 -8.73 6.75
C LEU A 53 -20.33 -8.04 8.10
N LEU A 54 -19.12 -8.01 8.67
CA LEU A 54 -18.86 -7.38 9.96
C LEU A 54 -18.99 -5.86 9.92
N THR A 55 -18.60 -5.22 8.82
CA THR A 55 -18.78 -3.77 8.64
C THR A 55 -20.26 -3.39 8.49
N LEU A 56 -21.07 -4.21 7.80
CA LEU A 56 -22.52 -4.01 7.76
C LEU A 56 -23.15 -4.20 9.14
N SER A 57 -22.73 -5.24 9.87
CA SER A 57 -23.16 -5.47 11.26
C SER A 57 -22.78 -4.32 12.18
N GLU A 58 -21.59 -3.73 12.02
CA GLU A 58 -21.18 -2.53 12.75
C GLU A 58 -22.19 -1.41 12.56
N VAL A 59 -22.48 -1.02 11.31
CA VAL A 59 -23.39 0.09 11.03
C VAL A 59 -24.79 -0.20 11.59
N LEU A 60 -25.31 -1.40 11.37
CA LEU A 60 -26.66 -1.78 11.80
C LEU A 60 -26.78 -1.82 13.32
N ILE A 61 -25.91 -2.58 13.99
CA ILE A 61 -26.02 -2.82 15.43
C ILE A 61 -25.63 -1.57 16.21
N ASN A 62 -24.60 -0.82 15.80
CA ASN A 62 -24.24 0.44 16.43
C ASN A 62 -25.40 1.46 16.32
N SER A 63 -26.08 1.52 15.16
CA SER A 63 -27.25 2.40 14.98
C SER A 63 -28.44 2.01 15.85
N LEU A 64 -28.66 0.71 16.07
CA LEU A 64 -29.73 0.22 16.96
C LEU A 64 -29.37 0.35 18.45
N ALA A 65 -28.08 0.23 18.79
CA ALA A 65 -27.56 0.37 20.15
C ALA A 65 -27.31 1.83 20.57
N CYS A 66 -27.28 2.77 19.61
CA CYS A 66 -26.91 4.18 19.80
C CYS A 66 -25.49 4.39 20.38
N VAL A 67 -24.55 3.50 20.05
CA VAL A 67 -23.19 3.52 20.63
C VAL A 67 -22.44 4.79 20.24
N ASN A 68 -22.47 5.19 18.97
CA ASN A 68 -21.81 6.41 18.51
C ASN A 68 -22.33 7.67 19.22
N LEU A 69 -23.64 7.80 19.38
CA LEU A 69 -24.23 8.92 20.09
C LEU A 69 -23.86 8.91 21.58
N ALA A 70 -23.85 7.74 22.21
CA ALA A 70 -23.38 7.58 23.59
C ALA A 70 -21.89 7.96 23.76
N MET A 71 -21.04 7.66 22.77
CA MET A 71 -19.64 8.11 22.77
C MET A 71 -19.52 9.64 22.74
N VAL A 72 -20.32 10.32 21.91
CA VAL A 72 -20.33 11.78 21.84
C VAL A 72 -20.69 12.39 23.20
N TYR A 73 -21.76 11.90 23.84
CA TYR A 73 -22.13 12.35 25.19
C TYR A 73 -21.05 12.04 26.23
N SER A 74 -20.43 10.86 26.17
CA SER A 74 -19.39 10.44 27.11
C SER A 74 -18.14 11.31 27.01
N PHE A 75 -17.63 11.56 25.80
CA PHE A 75 -16.45 12.42 25.60
C PHE A 75 -16.73 13.91 25.80
N SER A 76 -18.01 14.31 25.76
CA SER A 76 -18.46 15.65 26.13
C SER A 76 -18.68 15.82 27.64
N GLY A 77 -18.53 14.76 28.44
CA GLY A 77 -18.72 14.76 29.90
C GLY A 77 -20.17 14.57 30.37
N ASN A 78 -21.12 14.35 29.47
CA ASN A 78 -22.52 14.12 29.81
C ASN A 78 -22.85 12.63 29.96
N PHE A 79 -22.34 12.03 31.04
CA PHE A 79 -22.48 10.60 31.29
C PHE A 79 -23.92 10.13 31.57
N SER A 80 -24.79 11.02 32.06
CA SER A 80 -26.20 10.70 32.29
C SER A 80 -26.92 10.44 30.97
N MET A 81 -26.81 11.38 30.02
CA MET A 81 -27.39 11.23 28.68
C MET A 81 -26.79 10.04 27.92
N ALA A 82 -25.48 9.79 28.10
CA ALA A 82 -24.82 8.64 27.50
C ALA A 82 -25.43 7.31 27.94
N LYS A 83 -25.84 7.18 29.21
CA LYS A 83 -26.49 5.97 29.73
C LYS A 83 -27.92 5.84 29.25
N GLU A 84 -28.65 6.94 29.18
CA GLU A 84 -30.07 6.95 28.79
C GLU A 84 -30.29 6.61 27.31
N VAL A 85 -29.37 7.02 26.43
CA VAL A 85 -29.53 6.82 24.99
C VAL A 85 -29.20 5.39 24.53
N LEU A 86 -28.41 4.66 25.31
CA LEU A 86 -28.00 3.30 24.97
C LEU A 86 -29.16 2.32 25.05
N GLN A 87 -29.26 1.44 24.07
CA GLN A 87 -30.22 0.33 24.07
C GLN A 87 -29.54 -0.96 24.57
N PRO A 88 -29.80 -1.42 25.81
CA PRO A 88 -28.99 -2.49 26.43
C PRO A 88 -28.99 -3.81 25.64
N LEU A 89 -30.12 -4.19 25.06
CA LEU A 89 -30.25 -5.44 24.30
C LEU A 89 -29.29 -5.47 23.10
N TRP A 90 -29.29 -4.40 22.31
CA TRP A 90 -28.41 -4.27 21.15
C TRP A 90 -26.96 -4.05 21.55
N LEU A 91 -26.71 -3.37 22.68
CA LEU A 91 -25.37 -3.14 23.22
C LEU A 91 -24.65 -4.44 23.62
N PHE A 92 -25.34 -5.40 24.24
CA PHE A 92 -24.73 -6.69 24.55
C PHE A 92 -24.34 -7.46 23.28
N GLY A 93 -25.22 -7.48 22.28
CA GLY A 93 -24.93 -8.08 20.97
C GLY A 93 -23.76 -7.39 20.27
N TYR A 94 -23.73 -6.06 20.31
CA TYR A 94 -22.63 -5.24 19.80
C TYR A 94 -21.31 -5.65 20.42
N MET A 95 -21.24 -5.71 21.75
CA MET A 95 -20.01 -6.02 22.49
C MET A 95 -19.44 -7.39 22.12
N ILE A 96 -20.30 -8.41 21.96
CA ILE A 96 -19.87 -9.77 21.58
C ILE A 96 -19.26 -9.76 20.17
N ILE A 97 -19.97 -9.17 19.20
CA ILE A 97 -19.51 -9.11 17.80
C ILE A 97 -18.25 -8.26 17.67
N TYR A 98 -18.17 -7.16 18.42
CA TYR A 98 -17.03 -6.24 18.47
C TYR A 98 -15.76 -6.98 18.94
N PHE A 99 -15.80 -7.63 20.11
CA PHE A 99 -14.65 -8.37 20.62
C PHE A 99 -14.29 -9.58 19.75
N PHE A 100 -15.29 -10.28 19.21
CA PHE A 100 -15.06 -11.37 18.27
C PHE A 100 -14.33 -10.89 17.01
N ALA A 101 -14.76 -9.77 16.41
CA ALA A 101 -14.12 -9.22 15.22
C ALA A 101 -12.65 -8.86 15.47
N ILE A 102 -12.35 -8.24 16.62
CA ILE A 102 -10.98 -7.90 17.03
C ILE A 102 -10.14 -9.17 17.17
N TRP A 103 -10.61 -10.12 17.99
CA TRP A 103 -9.89 -11.36 18.27
C TRP A 103 -9.67 -12.22 17.03
N ASP A 104 -10.71 -12.44 16.22
CA ASP A 104 -10.60 -13.28 15.02
C ASP A 104 -9.68 -12.63 13.97
N SER A 105 -9.75 -11.30 13.80
CA SER A 105 -8.83 -10.60 12.88
C SER A 105 -7.38 -10.71 13.32
N TYR A 106 -7.09 -10.61 14.63
CA TYR A 106 -5.75 -10.80 15.20
C TYR A 106 -5.23 -12.22 14.94
N ARG A 107 -6.04 -13.23 15.26
CA ARG A 107 -5.67 -14.65 15.06
C ARG A 107 -5.46 -14.95 13.58
N CYS A 108 -6.32 -14.45 12.72
CA CYS A 108 -6.19 -14.58 11.27
C CYS A 108 -4.90 -13.93 10.75
N ALA A 109 -4.51 -12.76 11.26
CA ALA A 109 -3.27 -12.10 10.86
C ALA A 109 -2.03 -12.94 11.18
N ILE A 110 -2.00 -13.57 12.36
CA ILE A 110 -0.91 -14.49 12.73
C ILE A 110 -0.83 -15.66 11.74
N GLU A 111 -1.96 -16.28 11.40
CA GLU A 111 -1.96 -17.44 10.52
C GLU A 111 -1.63 -17.08 9.06
N THR A 112 -2.20 -15.99 8.55
CA THR A 112 -1.88 -15.49 7.20
C THR A 112 -0.40 -15.09 7.07
N ASN A 113 0.23 -14.58 8.14
CA ASN A 113 1.66 -14.32 8.14
C ASN A 113 2.49 -15.59 7.95
N LYS A 114 2.11 -16.72 8.56
CA LYS A 114 2.81 -18.00 8.36
C LYS A 114 2.69 -18.49 6.92
N HIS A 115 1.49 -18.42 6.34
CA HIS A 115 1.27 -18.78 4.94
C HIS A 115 2.07 -17.90 3.98
N TYR A 116 2.14 -16.60 4.29
CA TYR A 116 2.95 -15.65 3.55
C TYR A 116 4.44 -16.04 3.58
N GLU A 117 4.98 -16.38 4.76
CA GLU A 117 6.38 -16.81 4.91
C GLU A 117 6.67 -18.08 4.12
N LEU A 118 5.76 -19.07 4.15
CA LEU A 118 5.88 -20.29 3.36
C LEU A 118 5.84 -20.02 1.85
N ALA A 119 4.95 -19.15 1.37
CA ALA A 119 4.86 -18.79 -0.05
C ALA A 119 6.16 -18.14 -0.58
N ILE A 120 6.82 -17.35 0.27
CA ILE A 120 8.12 -16.75 -0.04
C ILE A 120 9.22 -17.81 -0.11
N LEU A 121 9.25 -18.75 0.83
CA LEU A 121 10.23 -19.85 0.84
C LEU A 121 10.04 -20.80 -0.35
N GLU A 122 8.80 -21.04 -0.78
CA GLU A 122 8.46 -21.82 -1.98
C GLU A 122 8.74 -21.06 -3.29
N ASN A 123 9.17 -19.79 -3.20
CA ASN A 123 9.40 -18.94 -4.36
C ASN A 123 8.17 -18.85 -5.29
N ALA A 124 6.99 -18.73 -4.69
CA ALA A 124 5.71 -18.87 -5.37
C ALA A 124 5.56 -17.86 -6.52
N ARG A 125 5.35 -18.40 -7.74
CA ARG A 125 5.09 -17.59 -8.94
C ARG A 125 3.64 -17.17 -9.03
N PHE A 126 3.39 -16.02 -9.63
CA PHE A 126 2.05 -15.46 -9.80
C PHE A 126 1.94 -14.67 -11.12
N PRO A 127 0.75 -14.60 -11.74
CA PRO A 127 0.55 -13.86 -12.97
C PRO A 127 0.57 -12.34 -12.72
N ILE A 128 1.19 -11.58 -13.63
CA ILE A 128 1.24 -10.11 -13.60
C ILE A 128 -0.02 -9.50 -14.22
N GLN A 129 -0.61 -10.17 -15.22
CA GLN A 129 -1.71 -9.64 -16.01
C GLN A 129 -2.81 -10.69 -16.22
N LEU A 130 -4.05 -10.22 -16.28
CA LEU A 130 -5.22 -10.98 -16.67
C LEU A 130 -6.00 -10.16 -17.69
N MET A 131 -6.14 -10.70 -18.90
CA MET A 131 -7.03 -10.16 -19.93
C MET A 131 -8.29 -11.03 -20.00
N ARG A 132 -9.46 -10.40 -19.83
CA ARG A 132 -10.76 -11.03 -20.07
C ARG A 132 -11.65 -10.05 -20.83
N SER A 133 -12.76 -10.53 -21.38
CA SER A 133 -13.72 -9.71 -22.15
C SER A 133 -14.18 -8.43 -21.41
N THR A 134 -14.12 -8.40 -20.08
CA THR A 134 -14.59 -7.25 -19.29
C THR A 134 -13.52 -6.25 -18.91
N GLY A 135 -12.26 -6.51 -19.24
CA GLY A 135 -11.19 -5.59 -18.93
C GLY A 135 -9.83 -6.25 -18.77
N ILE A 136 -8.82 -5.39 -18.67
CA ILE A 136 -7.42 -5.75 -18.51
C ILE A 136 -6.99 -5.38 -17.09
N GLN A 137 -6.64 -6.39 -16.31
CA GLN A 137 -6.10 -6.20 -14.97
C GLN A 137 -4.62 -6.52 -14.99
N PHE A 138 -3.79 -5.67 -14.39
CA PHE A 138 -2.35 -5.89 -14.33
C PHE A 138 -1.74 -5.25 -13.09
N LEU A 139 -0.66 -5.85 -12.60
CA LEU A 139 0.15 -5.31 -11.54
C LEU A 139 1.05 -4.21 -12.11
N GLU A 140 1.11 -3.06 -11.44
CA GLU A 140 1.93 -1.94 -11.88
C GLU A 140 2.51 -1.18 -10.69
N LYS A 141 3.59 -0.44 -10.94
CA LYS A 141 4.19 0.41 -9.92
C LYS A 141 3.31 1.66 -9.71
N LYS A 142 2.78 1.80 -8.51
CA LYS A 142 1.91 2.88 -8.02
C LYS A 142 2.67 3.85 -7.12
N ARG A 143 2.13 5.06 -6.96
CA ARG A 143 2.58 6.01 -5.93
C ARG A 143 1.70 5.87 -4.69
N PRO A 144 2.22 5.37 -3.55
CA PRO A 144 1.38 5.13 -2.36
C PRO A 144 0.69 6.39 -1.82
N LEU A 145 1.38 7.53 -1.87
CA LEU A 145 0.81 8.80 -1.44
C LEU A 145 -0.38 9.23 -2.30
N THR A 146 -0.35 8.96 -3.61
CA THR A 146 -1.48 9.24 -4.50
C THR A 146 -2.69 8.39 -4.11
N ALA A 147 -2.48 7.11 -3.81
CA ALA A 147 -3.57 6.23 -3.32
C ALA A 147 -4.20 6.77 -2.02
N ALA A 148 -3.36 7.20 -1.08
CA ALA A 148 -3.79 7.79 0.19
C ALA A 148 -4.60 9.08 -0.02
N ILE A 149 -4.11 10.01 -0.84
CA ILE A 149 -4.79 11.29 -1.13
C ILE A 149 -6.13 11.05 -1.81
N CYS A 150 -6.21 10.12 -2.77
CA CYS A 150 -7.48 9.77 -3.41
C CYS A 150 -8.52 9.28 -2.39
N SER A 151 -8.12 8.41 -1.45
CA SER A 151 -9.02 7.96 -0.37
C SER A 151 -9.35 9.04 0.66
N LEU A 152 -8.45 10.01 0.88
CA LEU A 152 -8.71 11.16 1.75
C LEU A 152 -9.77 12.09 1.15
N ILE A 153 -9.71 12.34 -0.16
CA ILE A 153 -10.70 13.16 -0.86
C ILE A 153 -12.07 12.46 -0.84
N PHE A 154 -12.09 11.17 -1.15
CA PHE A 154 -13.31 10.39 -1.14
C PHE A 154 -13.00 8.90 -0.90
N PRO A 155 -13.39 8.33 0.25
CA PRO A 155 -13.18 6.93 0.56
C PRO A 155 -13.66 6.00 -0.56
N GLY A 156 -12.78 5.11 -1.01
CA GLY A 156 -13.03 4.21 -2.15
C GLY A 156 -12.23 4.58 -3.41
N LEU A 157 -11.91 5.85 -3.66
CA LEU A 157 -11.15 6.23 -4.86
C LEU A 157 -9.72 5.69 -4.86
N GLY A 158 -9.03 5.65 -3.71
CA GLY A 158 -7.70 5.04 -3.62
C GLY A 158 -7.74 3.52 -3.85
N HIS A 159 -8.85 2.85 -3.53
CA HIS A 159 -9.03 1.43 -3.86
C HIS A 159 -9.18 1.23 -5.37
N LEU A 160 -9.95 2.08 -6.05
CA LEU A 160 -10.04 2.07 -7.51
C LEU A 160 -8.70 2.36 -8.17
N TYR A 161 -7.91 3.30 -7.64
CA TYR A 161 -6.55 3.57 -8.10
C TYR A 161 -5.66 2.31 -8.01
N ASN A 162 -5.79 1.53 -6.94
CA ASN A 162 -5.11 0.24 -6.77
C ASN A 162 -5.83 -0.94 -7.45
N LYS A 163 -6.84 -0.67 -8.28
CA LYS A 163 -7.63 -1.66 -9.03
C LYS A 163 -8.39 -2.67 -8.15
N HIS A 164 -8.68 -2.34 -6.90
CA HIS A 164 -9.61 -3.06 -6.04
C HIS A 164 -11.04 -2.56 -6.31
N ILE A 165 -11.64 -3.01 -7.42
CA ILE A 165 -12.88 -2.42 -7.96
C ILE A 165 -14.05 -2.57 -6.99
N TRP A 166 -14.27 -3.79 -6.48
CA TRP A 166 -15.36 -4.07 -5.54
C TRP A 166 -15.30 -3.23 -4.28
N LEU A 167 -14.12 -3.18 -3.65
CA LEU A 167 -13.93 -2.42 -2.42
C LEU A 167 -14.00 -0.90 -2.66
N GLY A 168 -13.58 -0.45 -3.84
CA GLY A 168 -13.73 0.94 -4.26
C GLY A 168 -15.18 1.38 -4.37
N PHE A 169 -16.02 0.62 -5.09
CA PHE A 169 -17.45 0.90 -5.17
C PHE A 169 -18.14 0.81 -3.81
N TYR A 170 -17.81 -0.22 -3.03
CA TYR A 170 -18.33 -0.37 -1.66
C TYR A 170 -18.01 0.86 -0.80
N GLY A 171 -16.76 1.33 -0.80
CA GLY A 171 -16.34 2.51 -0.06
C GLY A 171 -17.06 3.79 -0.52
N VAL A 172 -17.16 4.00 -1.84
CA VAL A 172 -17.84 5.17 -2.40
C VAL A 172 -19.32 5.19 -2.03
N PHE A 173 -19.99 4.04 -2.16
CA PHE A 173 -21.40 3.88 -1.82
C PHE A 173 -21.69 4.20 -0.35
N TRP A 174 -20.91 3.62 0.57
CA TRP A 174 -21.08 3.87 2.00
C TRP A 174 -20.71 5.30 2.39
N TRP A 175 -19.71 5.90 1.76
CA TRP A 175 -19.39 7.30 2.00
C TRP A 175 -20.55 8.23 1.66
N TRP A 176 -21.26 7.99 0.54
CA TRP A 176 -22.49 8.72 0.21
C TRP A 176 -23.59 8.55 1.26
N ILE A 177 -23.78 7.33 1.77
CA ILE A 177 -24.73 7.07 2.88
C ILE A 177 -24.34 7.91 4.10
N TYR A 178 -23.08 7.85 4.54
CA TYR A 178 -22.64 8.62 5.71
C TYR A 178 -22.81 10.12 5.50
N LEU A 179 -22.43 10.67 4.34
CA LEU A 179 -22.60 12.08 4.01
C LEU A 179 -24.06 12.52 4.09
N THR A 180 -24.97 11.69 3.59
CA THR A 180 -26.41 11.98 3.53
C THR A 180 -27.03 11.94 4.94
N PHE A 181 -26.84 10.85 5.67
CA PHE A 181 -27.48 10.66 6.97
C PHE A 181 -26.84 11.49 8.09
N SER A 182 -25.61 11.95 7.93
CA SER A 182 -25.00 12.90 8.89
C SER A 182 -25.36 14.36 8.61
N HIS A 183 -26.01 14.67 7.48
CA HIS A 183 -26.15 16.03 6.94
C HIS A 183 -24.80 16.79 6.82
N PHE A 184 -23.70 16.06 6.62
CA PHE A 184 -22.36 16.66 6.60
C PHE A 184 -22.19 17.69 5.47
N TYR A 185 -22.79 17.45 4.30
CA TYR A 185 -22.69 18.39 3.17
C TYR A 185 -23.39 19.73 3.47
N GLU A 186 -24.54 19.69 4.14
CA GLU A 186 -25.27 20.89 4.58
C GLU A 186 -24.47 21.64 5.64
N ALA A 187 -23.87 20.91 6.57
CA ALA A 187 -23.03 21.46 7.62
C ALA A 187 -21.76 22.12 7.05
N VAL A 188 -21.09 21.50 6.07
CA VAL A 188 -19.95 22.12 5.37
C VAL A 188 -20.37 23.37 4.62
N HIS A 189 -21.52 23.35 3.94
CA HIS A 189 -22.04 24.53 3.26
C HIS A 189 -22.34 25.68 4.23
N ALA A 190 -22.99 25.39 5.37
CA ALA A 190 -23.25 26.37 6.43
C ALA A 190 -21.95 26.93 7.06
N MET A 191 -20.93 26.07 7.21
CA MET A 191 -19.61 26.45 7.70
C MET A 191 -18.90 27.41 6.73
N ILE A 192 -18.97 27.16 5.41
CA ILE A 192 -18.41 28.06 4.39
C ILE A 192 -19.09 29.44 4.42
N LEU A 193 -20.39 29.48 4.71
CA LEU A 193 -21.15 30.72 4.89
C LEU A 193 -20.89 31.41 6.24
N GLY A 194 -20.08 30.82 7.13
CA GLY A 194 -19.71 31.38 8.43
C GLY A 194 -20.75 31.19 9.53
N ASN A 195 -21.80 30.37 9.34
CA ASN A 195 -22.84 30.15 10.34
C ASN A 195 -22.52 28.94 11.24
N ASN A 196 -21.57 29.12 12.16
CA ASN A 196 -21.08 28.03 13.03
C ASN A 196 -22.14 27.46 13.98
N GLN A 197 -23.10 28.28 14.43
CA GLN A 197 -24.18 27.81 15.31
C GLN A 197 -25.11 26.83 14.59
N LEU A 198 -25.38 27.09 13.31
CA LEU A 198 -26.21 26.23 12.48
C LEU A 198 -25.53 24.89 12.19
N VAL A 199 -24.19 24.86 12.02
CA VAL A 199 -23.41 23.64 11.76
C VAL A 199 -23.67 22.56 12.80
N THR A 200 -23.57 22.89 14.09
CA THR A 200 -23.73 21.92 15.18
C THR A 200 -25.17 21.40 15.29
N SER A 201 -26.16 22.24 14.98
CA SER A 201 -27.58 21.85 15.02
C SER A 201 -28.03 20.94 13.87
N ILE A 202 -27.40 21.04 12.70
CA ILE A 202 -27.75 20.25 11.50
C ILE A 202 -27.14 18.85 11.57
N LEU A 203 -25.91 18.74 12.09
CA LEU A 203 -25.17 17.49 12.09
C LEU A 203 -25.83 16.43 12.96
N ARG A 204 -25.95 15.21 12.42
CA ARG A 204 -26.37 14.04 13.21
C ARG A 204 -25.15 13.31 13.77
N PRO A 205 -24.92 13.34 15.10
CA PRO A 205 -23.68 12.80 15.69
C PRO A 205 -23.51 11.30 15.45
N GLN A 206 -24.60 10.52 15.51
CA GLN A 206 -24.61 9.07 15.31
C GLN A 206 -23.94 8.65 13.98
N TRP A 207 -24.26 9.36 12.90
CA TRP A 207 -23.76 9.03 11.56
C TRP A 207 -22.39 9.65 11.28
N LEU A 208 -22.14 10.86 11.80
CA LEU A 208 -20.86 11.54 11.68
C LEU A 208 -19.71 10.71 12.29
N MET A 209 -19.95 10.05 13.42
CA MET A 209 -18.94 9.30 14.16
C MET A 209 -18.44 8.03 13.47
N PHE A 210 -19.10 7.54 12.42
CA PHE A 210 -18.55 6.47 11.58
C PHE A 210 -17.43 6.96 10.64
N MET A 211 -17.47 8.24 10.27
CA MET A 211 -16.59 8.79 9.22
C MET A 211 -15.10 8.71 9.53
N PRO A 212 -14.61 9.02 10.75
CA PRO A 212 -13.17 9.02 11.02
C PRO A 212 -12.51 7.67 10.80
N SER A 213 -13.15 6.61 11.32
CA SER A 213 -12.66 5.24 11.13
C SER A 213 -12.67 4.86 9.66
N VAL A 214 -13.78 5.11 8.94
CA VAL A 214 -13.92 4.81 7.50
C VAL A 214 -12.87 5.53 6.67
N LEU A 215 -12.68 6.83 6.91
CA LEU A 215 -11.71 7.65 6.21
C LEU A 215 -10.29 7.15 6.49
N GLY A 216 -9.91 6.99 7.76
CA GLY A 216 -8.58 6.51 8.14
C GLY A 216 -8.29 5.11 7.63
N GLY A 217 -9.26 4.19 7.73
CA GLY A 217 -9.15 2.82 7.22
C GLY A 217 -8.99 2.77 5.70
N ALA A 218 -9.72 3.61 4.97
CA ALA A 218 -9.60 3.72 3.51
C ALA A 218 -8.24 4.28 3.08
N ILE A 219 -7.76 5.34 3.74
CA ILE A 219 -6.42 5.92 3.50
C ILE A 219 -5.36 4.87 3.79
N PHE A 220 -5.42 4.22 4.95
CA PHE A 220 -4.47 3.20 5.37
C PHE A 220 -4.44 2.02 4.40
N HIS A 221 -5.60 1.47 4.05
CA HIS A 221 -5.66 0.31 3.17
C HIS A 221 -5.13 0.66 1.79
N SER A 222 -5.62 1.74 1.16
CA SER A 222 -5.14 2.16 -0.15
C SER A 222 -3.64 2.49 -0.17
N TYR A 223 -3.10 3.12 0.88
CA TYR A 223 -1.67 3.37 1.01
C TYR A 223 -0.86 2.07 1.09
N SER A 224 -1.22 1.18 2.03
CA SER A 224 -0.51 -0.08 2.26
C SER A 224 -0.60 -1.03 1.06
N SER A 225 -1.73 -1.01 0.36
CA SER A 225 -1.95 -1.82 -0.84
C SER A 225 -1.10 -1.36 -2.03
N ALA A 226 -0.94 -0.05 -2.22
CA ALA A 226 -0.04 0.47 -3.24
C ALA A 226 1.44 0.08 -2.99
N ILE A 227 1.86 0.04 -1.72
CA ILE A 227 3.20 -0.42 -1.34
C ILE A 227 3.38 -1.90 -1.67
N GLU A 228 2.41 -2.74 -1.31
CA GLU A 228 2.53 -4.18 -1.55
C GLU A 228 2.47 -4.51 -3.05
N GLN A 229 1.64 -3.82 -3.83
CA GLN A 229 1.63 -3.97 -5.29
C GLN A 229 2.99 -3.63 -5.91
N ASN A 230 3.64 -2.54 -5.47
CA ASN A 230 4.98 -2.19 -5.94
C ASN A 230 6.01 -3.28 -5.62
N ARG A 231 5.89 -3.87 -4.44
CA ARG A 231 6.77 -4.94 -4.00
C ARG A 231 6.58 -6.20 -4.82
N LEU A 232 5.34 -6.63 -5.03
CA LEU A 232 5.00 -7.79 -5.86
C LEU A 232 5.45 -7.57 -7.31
N PHE A 233 5.31 -6.35 -7.84
CA PHE A 233 5.80 -6.01 -9.17
C PHE A 233 7.32 -6.23 -9.27
N ARG A 234 8.09 -5.73 -8.29
CA ARG A 234 9.55 -5.94 -8.23
C ARG A 234 9.92 -7.42 -8.16
N ILE A 235 9.25 -8.19 -7.31
CA ILE A 235 9.48 -9.64 -7.17
C ILE A 235 9.25 -10.34 -8.52
N SER A 236 8.14 -10.02 -9.18
CA SER A 236 7.78 -10.63 -10.46
C SER A 236 8.75 -10.26 -11.59
N GLN A 237 9.19 -8.99 -11.64
CA GLN A 237 10.19 -8.57 -12.61
C GLN A 237 11.56 -9.20 -12.36
N ARG A 238 11.99 -9.35 -11.09
CA ARG A 238 13.24 -10.08 -10.76
C ARG A 238 13.18 -11.51 -11.27
N HIS A 239 12.06 -12.18 -11.04
CA HIS A 239 11.79 -13.51 -11.57
C HIS A 239 11.91 -13.59 -13.08
N TYR A 240 11.26 -12.68 -13.80
CA TYR A 240 11.35 -12.58 -15.26
C TYR A 240 12.81 -12.39 -15.75
N LEU A 241 13.54 -11.45 -15.16
CA LEU A 241 14.92 -11.14 -15.55
C LEU A 241 15.88 -12.32 -15.27
N THR A 242 15.72 -12.99 -14.13
CA THR A 242 16.55 -14.15 -13.77
C THR A 242 16.31 -15.32 -14.71
N ASP A 243 15.05 -15.64 -15.01
CA ASP A 243 14.72 -16.79 -15.84
C ASP A 243 15.09 -16.55 -17.31
N THR A 244 14.90 -15.32 -17.80
CA THR A 244 15.08 -14.99 -19.22
C THR A 244 16.53 -14.70 -19.59
N TYR A 245 17.27 -13.94 -18.77
CA TYR A 245 18.60 -13.45 -19.15
C TYR A 245 19.74 -14.09 -18.35
N ILE A 246 19.57 -14.29 -17.04
CA ILE A 246 20.68 -14.74 -16.18
C ILE A 246 21.01 -16.22 -16.43
N GLN A 247 20.01 -17.07 -16.68
CA GLN A 247 20.25 -18.47 -17.00
C GLN A 247 20.91 -18.65 -18.37
N GLU A 248 20.51 -17.89 -19.39
CA GLU A 248 21.12 -17.94 -20.74
C GLU A 248 22.58 -17.43 -20.74
N ALA A 249 22.88 -16.41 -19.94
CA ALA A 249 24.23 -15.84 -19.84
C ALA A 249 25.26 -16.78 -19.18
N GLN A 250 24.83 -17.73 -18.35
CA GLN A 250 25.73 -18.73 -17.75
C GLN A 250 26.13 -19.86 -18.72
N ILE A 251 25.33 -20.09 -19.77
CA ILE A 251 25.55 -21.15 -20.76
C ILE A 251 26.60 -20.71 -21.81
N THR A 252 26.86 -19.41 -21.95
CA THR A 252 27.76 -18.83 -22.96
C THR A 252 29.08 -18.35 -22.36
N ASN A 253 29.86 -19.27 -21.78
CA ASN A 253 31.30 -19.09 -21.59
C ASN A 253 32.03 -19.47 -22.88
N ASN A 254 31.92 -18.63 -23.92
CA ASN A 254 32.73 -18.80 -25.12
C ASN A 254 33.98 -17.93 -25.07
N ASN A 255 35.11 -18.59 -25.38
CA ASN A 255 36.45 -18.07 -25.51
C ASN A 255 36.49 -16.72 -26.23
N TYR A 256 36.84 -15.66 -25.50
CA TYR A 256 37.16 -14.37 -26.10
C TYR A 256 38.53 -14.49 -26.79
N GLY A 257 38.50 -14.58 -28.12
CA GLY A 257 39.69 -14.39 -28.93
C GLY A 257 40.16 -12.94 -28.84
N GLY A 258 41.13 -12.66 -27.96
CA GLY A 258 42.05 -11.51 -27.98
C GLY A 258 41.50 -10.08 -27.90
N HIS A 259 40.23 -9.81 -28.17
CA HIS A 259 39.63 -8.47 -28.15
C HIS A 259 38.89 -8.20 -26.84
N PHE A 260 39.19 -7.06 -26.20
CA PHE A 260 38.48 -6.60 -25.01
C PHE A 260 37.01 -6.34 -25.35
N PRO A 261 36.05 -6.99 -24.66
CA PRO A 261 34.64 -6.78 -24.94
C PRO A 261 34.24 -5.34 -24.55
N LEU A 262 33.59 -4.65 -25.49
CA LEU A 262 33.09 -3.30 -25.28
C LEU A 262 31.70 -3.36 -24.63
N TRP A 263 31.54 -2.68 -23.48
CA TRP A 263 30.32 -2.74 -22.68
C TRP A 263 29.66 -1.37 -22.53
N MET A 264 28.34 -1.36 -22.65
CA MET A 264 27.49 -0.26 -22.23
C MET A 264 26.77 -0.64 -20.95
N ILE A 265 26.79 0.26 -19.98
CA ILE A 265 26.24 0.05 -18.63
C ILE A 265 25.10 1.04 -18.44
N GLY A 266 23.90 0.54 -18.22
CA GLY A 266 22.73 1.34 -17.88
C GLY A 266 22.23 0.96 -16.49
N THR A 267 21.92 1.94 -15.64
CA THR A 267 21.28 1.65 -14.35
C THR A 267 19.81 2.05 -14.38
N PHE A 268 18.95 1.22 -13.80
CA PHE A 268 17.50 1.34 -13.87
C PHE A 268 16.87 1.07 -12.50
N GLU A 269 15.66 1.60 -12.29
CA GLU A 269 14.75 1.07 -11.27
C GLU A 269 13.92 -0.07 -11.86
N HIS A 270 13.36 -0.92 -10.98
CA HIS A 270 12.30 -1.80 -11.43
C HIS A 270 11.12 -0.98 -11.98
N SER A 271 10.78 -1.24 -13.24
CA SER A 271 9.81 -0.49 -14.04
C SER A 271 9.45 -1.25 -15.31
N ILE A 272 8.26 -1.02 -15.88
CA ILE A 272 7.90 -1.64 -17.16
C ILE A 272 8.77 -1.11 -18.31
N GLU A 273 9.24 0.13 -18.18
CA GLU A 273 10.16 0.74 -19.14
C GLU A 273 11.48 -0.03 -19.28
N LEU A 274 11.98 -0.64 -18.19
CA LEU A 274 13.14 -1.54 -18.28
C LEU A 274 12.87 -2.73 -19.20
N GLU A 275 11.74 -3.42 -19.05
CA GLU A 275 11.36 -4.55 -19.91
C GLU A 275 11.17 -4.11 -21.37
N GLN A 276 10.61 -2.92 -21.59
CA GLN A 276 10.51 -2.34 -22.93
C GLN A 276 11.89 -2.06 -23.54
N ALA A 277 12.82 -1.52 -22.76
CA ALA A 277 14.18 -1.26 -23.21
C ALA A 277 14.87 -2.56 -23.66
N LEU A 278 14.81 -3.61 -22.84
CA LEU A 278 15.42 -4.90 -23.16
C LEU A 278 14.78 -5.53 -24.41
N SER A 279 13.45 -5.49 -24.51
CA SER A 279 12.71 -6.03 -25.66
C SER A 279 13.07 -5.30 -26.97
N ILE A 280 13.30 -3.99 -26.90
CA ILE A 280 13.69 -3.20 -28.08
C ILE A 280 15.13 -3.47 -28.50
N LEU A 281 16.04 -3.65 -27.55
CA LEU A 281 17.41 -4.07 -27.87
C LEU A 281 17.41 -5.43 -28.59
N GLU A 282 16.61 -6.39 -28.10
CA GLU A 282 16.42 -7.69 -28.76
C GLU A 282 15.88 -7.54 -30.19
N HIS A 283 14.80 -6.77 -30.34
CA HIS A 283 14.17 -6.58 -31.65
C HIS A 283 15.07 -5.81 -32.64
N SER A 284 15.98 -4.97 -32.13
CA SER A 284 16.94 -4.23 -32.95
C SER A 284 18.18 -5.06 -33.33
N GLY A 285 18.21 -6.35 -33.00
CA GLY A 285 19.26 -7.28 -33.41
C GLY A 285 20.32 -7.59 -32.36
N ILE A 286 20.20 -7.07 -31.12
CA ILE A 286 21.14 -7.41 -30.04
C ILE A 286 20.69 -8.71 -29.36
N PRO A 287 21.42 -9.82 -29.50
CA PRO A 287 21.02 -11.10 -28.94
C PRO A 287 21.06 -11.09 -27.40
N ARG A 288 20.20 -11.90 -26.77
CA ARG A 288 20.05 -11.97 -25.30
C ARG A 288 21.35 -12.30 -24.56
N ASN A 289 22.22 -13.13 -25.13
CA ASN A 289 23.51 -13.49 -24.54
C ASN A 289 24.45 -12.28 -24.33
N ARG A 290 24.24 -11.19 -25.08
CA ARG A 290 24.98 -9.92 -24.95
C ARG A 290 24.31 -8.94 -23.98
N ILE A 291 23.14 -9.26 -23.45
CA ILE A 291 22.38 -8.45 -22.50
C ILE A 291 22.39 -9.12 -21.12
N LYS A 292 23.05 -8.49 -20.15
CA LYS A 292 23.22 -9.02 -18.80
C LYS A 292 22.61 -8.07 -17.77
N PRO A 293 21.33 -8.25 -17.40
CA PRO A 293 20.74 -7.54 -16.27
C PRO A 293 21.27 -8.12 -14.95
N VAL A 294 21.84 -7.26 -14.13
CA VAL A 294 22.36 -7.55 -12.79
C VAL A 294 21.40 -6.94 -11.78
N LEU A 295 20.79 -7.78 -10.96
CA LEU A 295 19.93 -7.34 -9.87
C LEU A 295 20.79 -6.79 -8.74
N MET A 296 20.51 -5.56 -8.30
CA MET A 296 21.29 -4.89 -7.27
C MET A 296 20.63 -5.03 -5.90
N ASP A 297 21.43 -5.37 -4.89
CA ASP A 297 21.03 -5.28 -3.50
C ASP A 297 21.29 -3.86 -2.98
N ILE A 298 20.20 -3.20 -2.55
CA ILE A 298 20.22 -1.79 -2.14
C ILE A 298 20.78 -1.64 -0.72
N ASP A 299 20.73 -2.70 0.10
CA ASP A 299 21.19 -2.73 1.49
C ASP A 299 22.21 -3.86 1.69
N ALA A 300 23.41 -3.53 2.19
CA ALA A 300 24.52 -4.48 2.39
C ALA A 300 24.25 -5.59 3.43
N ASP A 301 23.22 -5.42 4.28
CA ASP A 301 23.06 -6.16 5.54
C ASP A 301 21.83 -7.08 5.58
N LYS A 302 21.20 -7.38 4.42
CA LYS A 302 19.86 -8.01 4.37
C LYS A 302 19.72 -9.22 3.44
N SER A 303 20.80 -9.68 2.82
CA SER A 303 20.78 -10.72 1.79
C SER A 303 20.31 -12.11 2.24
N LEU A 304 20.07 -12.34 3.55
CA LEU A 304 19.58 -13.61 4.09
C LEU A 304 18.16 -13.59 4.68
N ASN A 305 17.47 -12.46 4.67
CA ASN A 305 16.13 -12.35 5.24
C ASN A 305 15.08 -11.88 4.21
N ILE A 306 14.77 -12.73 3.23
CA ILE A 306 13.63 -12.54 2.31
C ILE A 306 12.31 -12.42 3.11
N VAL A 307 12.29 -12.97 4.33
CA VAL A 307 11.20 -12.90 5.33
C VAL A 307 11.09 -11.52 6.02
N ASP A 308 12.15 -10.71 6.00
CA ASP A 308 12.29 -9.53 6.87
C ASP A 308 12.36 -8.22 6.10
N GLN A 309 11.68 -8.15 4.95
CA GLN A 309 11.23 -6.87 4.37
C GLN A 309 10.24 -6.22 5.34
N ARG A 310 10.76 -5.71 6.45
CA ARG A 310 10.09 -4.74 7.30
C ARG A 310 9.74 -3.61 6.36
N PHE A 311 8.43 -3.43 6.18
CA PHE A 311 7.78 -2.20 5.75
C PHE A 311 8.72 -1.02 5.93
N ASP A 312 8.91 -0.28 4.84
CA ASP A 312 9.67 0.98 4.80
C ASP A 312 9.52 1.70 6.15
N ARG A 313 10.65 2.11 6.76
CA ARG A 313 10.66 2.72 8.10
C ARG A 313 9.64 3.85 8.17
N THR A 314 9.52 4.60 7.07
CA THR A 314 8.54 5.66 6.86
C THR A 314 7.11 5.15 6.81
N ALA A 315 6.85 4.04 6.12
CA ALA A 315 5.52 3.43 6.03
C ALA A 315 5.01 3.04 7.42
N LYS A 316 5.80 2.38 8.27
CA LYS A 316 5.37 2.02 9.64
C LYS A 316 5.02 3.25 10.50
N SER A 317 5.76 4.35 10.34
CA SER A 317 5.46 5.59 11.08
C SER A 317 4.19 6.25 10.58
N ILE A 318 3.94 6.22 9.27
CA ILE A 318 2.68 6.69 8.66
C ILE A 318 1.51 5.82 9.13
N GLU A 319 1.69 4.50 9.20
CA GLU A 319 0.67 3.56 9.71
C GLU A 319 0.25 3.89 11.15
N LEU A 320 1.22 4.14 12.05
CA LEU A 320 0.91 4.54 13.43
C LEU A 320 0.31 5.96 13.50
N GLY A 321 0.77 6.87 12.66
CA GLY A 321 0.17 8.20 12.51
C GLY A 321 -1.29 8.12 12.10
N LEU A 322 -1.64 7.28 11.12
CA LEU A 322 -3.04 7.11 10.69
C LEU A 322 -3.90 6.50 11.80
N ALA A 323 -3.41 5.50 12.51
CA ALA A 323 -4.12 4.88 13.63
C ALA A 323 -4.38 5.85 14.80
N SER A 324 -3.42 6.72 15.11
CA SER A 324 -3.58 7.76 16.13
C SER A 324 -4.48 8.90 15.68
N ALA A 325 -4.41 9.29 14.41
CA ALA A 325 -5.30 10.29 13.82
C ALA A 325 -6.78 9.88 13.94
N THR A 326 -7.12 8.62 13.66
CA THR A 326 -8.50 8.13 13.80
C THR A 326 -8.98 8.21 15.24
N ALA A 327 -8.19 7.75 16.22
CA ALA A 327 -8.57 7.85 17.62
C ALA A 327 -8.76 9.32 18.08
N CYS A 328 -7.81 10.20 17.75
CA CYS A 328 -7.87 11.60 18.17
C CYS A 328 -9.03 12.35 17.48
N SER A 329 -9.32 12.05 16.22
CA SER A 329 -10.46 12.66 15.50
C SER A 329 -11.81 12.27 16.09
N VAL A 330 -12.01 11.04 16.54
CA VAL A 330 -13.23 10.60 17.25
C VAL A 330 -13.44 11.42 18.53
N VAL A 331 -12.38 11.63 19.31
CA VAL A 331 -12.43 12.45 20.52
C VAL A 331 -12.70 13.93 20.17
N GLY A 332 -12.03 14.45 19.15
CA GLY A 332 -12.18 15.85 18.72
C GLY A 332 -13.55 16.16 18.12
N ILE A 333 -14.15 15.24 17.35
CA ILE A 333 -15.53 15.39 16.86
C ILE A 333 -16.50 15.42 18.03
N SER A 334 -16.34 14.48 18.97
CA SER A 334 -17.20 14.41 20.15
C SER A 334 -17.15 15.71 20.97
N ALA A 335 -15.94 16.16 21.33
CA ALA A 335 -15.76 17.41 22.06
C ALA A 335 -16.21 18.63 21.25
N GLY A 336 -16.05 18.59 19.93
CA GLY A 336 -16.44 19.68 19.04
C GLY A 336 -17.94 19.92 18.94
N PHE A 337 -18.80 18.99 19.38
CA PHE A 337 -20.24 19.29 19.55
C PHE A 337 -20.52 20.29 20.68
N VAL A 338 -19.57 20.49 21.60
CA VAL A 338 -19.65 21.47 22.69
C VAL A 338 -18.83 22.73 22.40
N LEU A 339 -17.76 22.61 21.61
CA LEU A 339 -16.83 23.71 21.34
C LEU A 339 -17.29 24.63 20.20
N GLU A 340 -16.89 25.90 20.25
CA GLU A 340 -17.39 26.97 19.38
C GLU A 340 -17.15 26.76 17.87
N TRP A 341 -16.03 26.11 17.50
CA TRP A 341 -15.67 25.88 16.10
C TRP A 341 -16.35 24.63 15.51
N GLY A 342 -17.16 23.94 16.32
CA GLY A 342 -17.96 22.81 15.89
C GLY A 342 -17.18 21.49 15.72
N PRO A 343 -17.91 20.39 15.52
CA PRO A 343 -17.34 19.04 15.46
C PRO A 343 -16.43 18.79 14.26
N ILE A 344 -16.68 19.46 13.13
CA ILE A 344 -15.89 19.26 11.90
C ILE A 344 -14.46 19.78 12.08
N ILE A 345 -14.30 21.04 12.52
CA ILE A 345 -12.99 21.68 12.65
C ILE A 345 -12.17 21.01 13.74
N TRP A 346 -12.76 20.79 14.92
CA TRP A 346 -12.06 20.11 16.03
C TRP A 346 -11.68 18.67 15.69
N GLY A 347 -12.53 17.95 14.95
CA GLY A 347 -12.21 16.62 14.44
C GLY A 347 -11.00 16.61 13.49
N LEU A 348 -10.91 17.58 12.58
CA LEU A 348 -9.78 17.71 11.66
C LEU A 348 -8.48 18.11 12.39
N LEU A 349 -8.55 19.09 13.28
CA LEU A 349 -7.39 19.56 14.05
C LEU A 349 -6.85 18.47 14.98
N SER A 350 -7.73 17.76 15.71
CA SER A 350 -7.30 16.67 16.58
C SER A 350 -6.78 15.48 15.78
N GLY A 351 -7.36 15.19 14.60
CA GLY A 351 -6.85 14.18 13.68
C GLY A 351 -5.44 14.49 13.18
N LEU A 352 -5.18 15.73 12.76
CA LEU A 352 -3.85 16.19 12.35
C LEU A 352 -2.84 16.14 13.51
N GLY A 353 -3.24 16.63 14.69
CA GLY A 353 -2.40 16.56 15.89
C GLY A 353 -2.07 15.11 16.29
N GLY A 354 -3.07 14.23 16.26
CA GLY A 354 -2.91 12.80 16.49
C GLY A 354 -1.94 12.16 15.50
N PHE A 355 -2.07 12.45 14.21
CA PHE A 355 -1.15 11.97 13.17
C PHE A 355 0.30 12.37 13.46
N VAL A 356 0.53 13.65 13.73
CA VAL A 356 1.89 14.17 14.00
C VAL A 356 2.47 13.51 15.24
N LEU A 357 1.69 13.42 16.33
CA LEU A 357 2.13 12.80 17.58
C LEU A 357 2.47 11.31 17.39
N GLY A 358 1.59 10.53 16.75
CA GLY A 358 1.85 9.12 16.48
C GLY A 358 3.04 8.90 15.55
N PHE A 359 3.20 9.75 14.53
CA PHE A 359 4.35 9.71 13.62
C PHE A 359 5.67 9.99 14.36
N LEU A 360 5.71 11.03 15.20
CA LEU A 360 6.89 11.40 15.98
C LEU A 360 7.24 10.31 17.01
N LEU A 361 6.25 9.78 17.75
CA LEU A 361 6.46 8.67 18.69
C LEU A 361 7.03 7.43 17.98
N ALA A 362 6.51 7.10 16.79
CA ALA A 362 7.03 6.00 15.97
C ALA A 362 8.50 6.19 15.57
N GLN A 363 8.94 7.44 15.36
CA GLN A 363 10.34 7.77 15.07
C GLN A 363 11.20 7.73 16.33
N MET A 364 10.74 8.30 17.45
CA MET A 364 11.49 8.37 18.70
C MET A 364 11.78 7.00 19.29
N LEU A 365 10.79 6.09 19.32
CA LEU A 365 10.93 4.72 19.83
C LEU A 365 11.94 3.86 19.04
N LYS A 366 12.43 4.35 17.90
CA LYS A 366 13.32 3.61 16.98
C LYS A 366 14.67 4.30 16.78
N SER A 367 14.93 5.41 17.46
CA SER A 367 16.19 6.14 17.35
C SER A 367 17.31 5.45 18.13
N LYS A 368 17.91 4.42 17.53
CA LYS A 368 19.33 4.13 17.71
C LYS A 368 20.17 4.27 16.44
N HIS A 369 19.60 4.49 15.24
CA HIS A 369 20.38 4.74 14.01
C HIS A 369 19.73 5.83 13.14
N ARG A 370 20.59 6.68 12.55
CA ARG A 370 20.33 7.97 11.89
C ARG A 370 19.14 8.00 10.91
N LEU A 371 18.50 9.18 10.84
CA LEU A 371 17.54 9.61 9.82
C LEU A 371 18.09 9.34 8.41
N PRO A 372 17.31 8.76 7.47
CA PRO A 372 17.75 8.69 6.09
C PRO A 372 17.64 10.09 5.46
N ALA A 373 18.75 10.53 4.86
CA ALA A 373 18.76 11.68 3.97
C ALA A 373 17.83 11.41 2.77
N LYS A 374 17.31 12.50 2.19
CA LYS A 374 16.46 12.56 0.97
C LYS A 374 16.75 11.39 0.03
N ALA A 375 15.79 10.50 -0.18
CA ALA A 375 15.94 9.30 -0.99
C ALA A 375 16.29 9.68 -2.44
N LYS A 376 17.58 9.64 -2.79
CA LYS A 376 17.99 9.54 -4.20
C LYS A 376 17.45 8.21 -4.73
N LYS A 377 16.98 8.22 -5.98
CA LYS A 377 16.59 6.99 -6.69
C LYS A 377 17.83 6.11 -6.82
N LEU A 378 17.84 5.01 -6.09
CA LEU A 378 18.96 4.06 -6.10
C LEU A 378 18.77 3.09 -7.27
N PRO A 379 19.85 2.69 -7.96
CA PRO A 379 19.77 1.74 -9.05
C PRO A 379 19.40 0.35 -8.50
N GLU A 380 18.27 -0.19 -8.95
CA GLU A 380 17.77 -1.51 -8.53
C GLU A 380 18.22 -2.62 -9.52
N VAL A 381 18.46 -2.25 -10.78
CA VAL A 381 18.93 -3.14 -11.84
C VAL A 381 20.03 -2.43 -12.64
N THR A 382 21.16 -3.10 -12.86
CA THR A 382 22.21 -2.64 -13.76
C THR A 382 22.23 -3.52 -15.00
N VAL A 383 21.98 -2.96 -16.17
CA VAL A 383 22.00 -3.68 -17.45
C VAL A 383 23.34 -3.46 -18.12
N LEU A 384 24.07 -4.55 -18.36
CA LEU A 384 25.30 -4.56 -19.14
C LEU A 384 24.98 -5.07 -20.54
N VAL A 385 25.29 -4.30 -21.57
CA VAL A 385 25.08 -4.70 -22.97
C VAL A 385 26.41 -4.65 -23.69
N GLN A 386 26.81 -5.78 -24.28
CA GLN A 386 27.98 -5.84 -25.12
C GLN A 386 27.65 -5.28 -26.51
N TYR A 387 28.48 -4.38 -27.04
CA TYR A 387 28.37 -3.84 -28.40
C TYR A 387 29.64 -4.14 -29.21
N GLU A 388 29.51 -4.21 -30.54
CA GLU A 388 30.62 -4.46 -31.47
C GLU A 388 31.00 -3.19 -32.22
N ASN A 389 30.01 -2.39 -32.62
CA ASN A 389 30.20 -1.21 -33.47
C ASN A 389 29.67 0.08 -32.79
N GLU A 390 30.13 1.25 -33.24
CA GLU A 390 29.67 2.55 -32.71
C GLU A 390 28.18 2.82 -32.98
N GLU A 391 27.63 2.27 -34.06
CA GLU A 391 26.20 2.36 -34.37
C GLU A 391 25.35 1.66 -33.31
N GLU A 392 25.75 0.44 -32.91
CA GLU A 392 25.11 -0.29 -31.80
C GLU A 392 25.27 0.47 -30.49
N ALA A 393 26.44 1.04 -30.23
CA ALA A 393 26.67 1.85 -29.02
C ALA A 393 25.72 3.06 -28.96
N ALA A 394 25.55 3.77 -30.07
CA ALA A 394 24.63 4.89 -30.16
C ALA A 394 23.17 4.44 -29.94
N LEU A 395 22.77 3.34 -30.56
CA LEU A 395 21.45 2.73 -30.40
C LEU A 395 21.14 2.32 -28.95
N ILE A 396 22.07 1.64 -28.28
CA ILE A 396 21.90 1.21 -26.88
C ILE A 396 21.78 2.44 -25.98
N LYS A 397 22.67 3.43 -26.18
CA LYS A 397 22.67 4.66 -25.37
C LYS A 397 21.35 5.42 -25.52
N GLN A 398 20.86 5.56 -26.75
CA GLN A 398 19.58 6.20 -27.03
C GLN A 398 18.42 5.43 -26.40
N THR A 399 18.42 4.10 -26.51
CA THR A 399 17.39 3.23 -25.92
C THR A 399 17.37 3.37 -24.39
N PHE A 400 18.53 3.32 -23.74
CA PHE A 400 18.62 3.48 -22.28
C PHE A 400 18.05 4.83 -21.82
N TRP A 401 18.39 5.94 -22.47
CA TRP A 401 17.83 7.25 -22.11
C TRP A 401 16.34 7.36 -22.43
N ARG A 402 15.90 6.83 -23.58
CA ARG A 402 14.49 6.82 -24.00
C ARG A 402 13.60 6.09 -22.99
N TYR A 403 14.11 5.01 -22.41
CA TYR A 403 13.42 4.19 -21.41
C TYR A 403 13.85 4.49 -19.97
N LYS A 404 14.24 5.74 -19.70
CA LYS A 404 14.43 6.31 -18.35
C LYS A 404 15.51 5.62 -17.50
N ALA A 405 16.64 5.23 -18.10
CA ALA A 405 17.82 4.90 -17.33
C ALA A 405 18.19 6.04 -16.36
N LEU A 406 18.60 5.68 -15.14
CA LEU A 406 19.10 6.63 -14.15
C LEU A 406 20.48 7.16 -14.55
N THR A 407 21.36 6.27 -14.99
CA THR A 407 22.69 6.59 -15.49
C THR A 407 23.06 5.68 -16.65
N VAL A 408 23.86 6.19 -17.59
CA VAL A 408 24.42 5.42 -18.70
C VAL A 408 25.92 5.69 -18.79
N GLY A 409 26.72 4.63 -18.84
CA GLY A 409 28.17 4.67 -18.95
C GLY A 409 28.68 3.74 -20.05
N ARG A 410 29.84 4.07 -20.61
CA ARG A 410 30.53 3.27 -21.61
C ARG A 410 31.85 2.81 -21.01
N LEU A 411 32.15 1.51 -21.09
CA LEU A 411 33.46 1.00 -20.74
C LEU A 411 34.42 1.30 -21.90
N ALA A 412 35.41 2.17 -21.66
CA ALA A 412 36.42 2.50 -22.65
C ALA A 412 37.39 1.33 -22.83
N SER A 413 37.81 1.08 -24.07
CA SER A 413 38.92 0.17 -24.34
C SER A 413 40.20 0.71 -23.68
N PRO A 414 41.08 -0.16 -23.15
CA PRO A 414 42.38 0.28 -22.68
C PRO A 414 43.13 1.01 -23.82
N PRO A 415 43.85 2.11 -23.53
CA PRO A 415 44.67 2.75 -24.54
C PRO A 415 45.70 1.74 -25.09
N PRO A 416 46.04 1.80 -26.39
CA PRO A 416 47.06 0.91 -26.94
C PRO A 416 48.35 1.05 -26.12
N PRO A 417 49.10 -0.05 -25.90
CA PRO A 417 50.35 0.03 -25.18
C PRO A 417 51.24 1.06 -25.86
N VAL A 418 51.73 2.02 -25.08
CA VAL A 418 52.74 2.97 -25.55
C VAL A 418 53.96 2.12 -25.88
N VAL A 419 54.24 1.97 -27.17
CA VAL A 419 55.50 1.37 -27.63
C VAL A 419 56.57 2.41 -27.28
N LEU A 420 57.31 2.15 -26.21
CA LEU A 420 58.46 2.95 -25.77
C LEU A 420 59.66 2.73 -26.70
#